data_AF-A0A0L0FBF2-F1
#
_entry.id   AF-A0A0L0FBF2-F1
#
_cell.length_a   1.000
_cell.length_b   1.000
_cell.length_c   1.000
_cell.angle_alpha   90.00
_cell.angle_beta   90.00
_cell.angle_gamma   90.00
#
_symmetry.space_group_name_H-M   'P 1'
#
loop_
_entity.id
_entity.type
_entity.pdbx_description
1 polymer ?
#
loop_
_entity_poly.entity_id
_entity_poly.type
_entity_poly.pdbx_seq_one_letter_code
_entity_poly.pdbx_strand_id
1 'polypeptide(L)'
;VSLKPVSHYRLQWKSKGQNTRKKGSVWQPVFKEAWVKGKNKIAFSVGEYIGKELGEPIDGIAVELTDDTVSSLFKSQILTDGVLNWLVPHPVNFKLVWSQTEDDKADPSASPTGLYCWRAIPPTPHFIAVGMVTTTEANMPELDCIRCIPKAWAMPLRGSPVLLWDDSGTGGKRGSFWRVNRLGTLFVAEGHGAPEEGLYDLIDETFQADSGILMGNLNARLPNTPAQPTNE
;
A
#
# COMPACT_ATOMS: atom_id res chain seq x y z
N VAL A 1 10.45 -3.40 -13.08
CA VAL A 1 9.91 -3.11 -11.74
C VAL A 1 10.90 -3.59 -10.71
N SER A 2 11.18 -2.79 -9.67
CA SER A 2 12.03 -3.21 -8.56
C SER A 2 11.53 -2.61 -7.24
N LEU A 3 11.90 -3.24 -6.12
CA LEU A 3 11.57 -2.77 -4.78
C LEU A 3 12.69 -1.93 -4.17
N LYS A 4 12.33 -0.82 -3.52
CA LYS A 4 13.28 0.13 -2.92
C LYS A 4 12.86 0.52 -1.52
N PRO A 5 13.78 0.60 -0.55
CA PRO A 5 13.49 1.19 0.76
C PRO A 5 12.94 2.60 0.63
N VAL A 6 11.90 2.91 1.40
CA VAL A 6 11.42 4.28 1.58
C VAL A 6 12.40 5.00 2.50
N SER A 7 12.98 6.09 2.00
CA SER A 7 14.03 6.85 2.71
C SER A 7 13.49 7.99 3.56
N HIS A 8 12.26 8.44 3.31
CA HIS A 8 11.66 9.58 3.98
C HIS A 8 10.17 9.34 4.21
N TYR A 9 9.70 9.74 5.39
CA TYR A 9 8.30 9.65 5.77
C TYR A 9 7.78 10.99 6.28
N ARG A 10 6.48 11.22 6.07
CA ARG A 10 5.71 12.29 6.71
C ARG A 10 4.77 11.66 7.72
N LEU A 11 4.82 12.13 8.97
CA LEU A 11 3.89 11.68 10.00
C LEU A 11 2.47 12.10 9.62
N GLN A 12 1.56 11.13 9.53
CA GLN A 12 0.15 11.36 9.28
C GLN A 12 -0.65 11.38 10.59
N TRP A 13 -0.38 10.42 11.49
CA TRP A 13 -1.09 10.30 12.76
C TRP A 13 -0.29 9.55 13.82
N LYS A 14 -0.57 9.81 15.09
CA LYS A 14 -0.06 9.00 16.21
C LYS A 14 -1.08 8.91 17.34
N SER A 15 -1.12 7.78 18.03
CA SER A 15 -2.03 7.54 19.17
C SER A 15 -1.59 8.26 20.46
N LYS A 16 -0.75 9.30 20.38
CA LYS A 16 -0.23 10.03 21.55
C LYS A 16 -1.39 10.79 22.20
N GLY A 17 -1.52 10.68 23.52
CA GLY A 17 -2.64 11.30 24.26
C GLY A 17 -3.93 10.48 24.23
N GLN A 18 -4.03 9.45 23.38
CA GLN A 18 -5.15 8.52 23.41
C GLN A 18 -4.93 7.43 24.47
N ASN A 19 -6.02 6.98 25.10
CA ASN A 19 -6.00 5.94 26.14
C ASN A 19 -5.90 4.51 25.56
N THR A 20 -5.22 4.36 24.43
CA THR A 20 -4.97 3.07 23.80
C THR A 20 -3.92 2.30 24.59
N ARG A 21 -4.14 0.98 24.77
CA ARG A 21 -3.20 0.08 25.44
C ARG A 21 -1.91 -0.10 24.65
N LYS A 22 -2.02 -0.15 23.31
CA LYS A 22 -0.87 -0.14 22.39
C LYS A 22 -0.70 1.25 21.80
N LYS A 23 0.55 1.66 21.60
CA LYS A 23 0.86 2.90 20.88
C LYS A 23 1.07 2.60 19.40
N GLY A 24 0.70 3.54 18.54
CA GLY A 24 0.79 3.39 17.09
C GLY A 24 1.01 4.74 16.41
N SER A 25 1.56 4.70 15.21
CA SER A 25 1.73 5.86 14.35
C SER A 25 1.64 5.45 12.89
N VAL A 26 1.10 6.35 12.06
CA VAL A 26 0.88 6.15 10.63
C VAL A 26 1.66 7.20 9.85
N TRP A 27 2.27 6.76 8.76
CA TRP A 27 3.28 7.50 8.03
C TRP A 27 3.08 7.38 6.51
N GLN A 28 3.14 8.51 5.83
CA GLN A 28 3.12 8.60 4.39
C GLN A 28 4.55 8.56 3.83
N PRO A 29 4.83 7.77 2.78
CA PRO A 29 6.12 7.85 2.11
C PRO A 29 6.27 9.20 1.39
N VAL A 30 7.48 9.78 1.46
CA VAL A 30 7.79 11.01 0.73
C VAL A 30 8.81 10.71 -0.36
N PHE A 31 8.36 10.79 -1.60
CA PHE A 31 9.25 10.73 -2.76
C PHE A 31 9.68 12.15 -3.10
N LYS A 32 10.98 12.43 -3.08
CA LYS A 32 11.51 13.77 -3.36
C LYS A 32 11.19 14.18 -4.80
N GLU A 33 10.13 14.98 -5.00
CA GLU A 33 9.64 15.44 -6.31
C GLU A 33 10.72 16.11 -7.17
N ALA A 34 11.69 16.79 -6.55
CA ALA A 34 12.66 17.60 -7.28
C ALA A 34 13.82 16.80 -7.93
N TRP A 35 14.06 15.55 -7.54
CA TRP A 35 15.16 14.70 -8.06
C TRP A 35 14.69 13.30 -8.49
N VAL A 36 13.43 12.94 -8.22
CA VAL A 36 12.82 11.61 -8.46
C VAL A 36 11.77 11.62 -9.59
N LYS A 37 11.79 12.63 -10.47
CA LYS A 37 11.86 12.25 -11.90
C LYS A 37 13.29 11.84 -12.16
N GLY A 38 13.69 10.70 -11.58
CA GLY A 38 14.89 10.02 -12.02
C GLY A 38 14.77 9.94 -13.52
N LYS A 39 15.78 10.38 -14.26
CA LYS A 39 15.56 10.67 -15.68
C LYS A 39 14.95 9.46 -16.39
N ASN A 40 15.31 8.24 -15.97
CA ASN A 40 14.70 7.00 -16.42
C ASN A 40 13.97 6.18 -15.33
N LYS A 41 13.58 6.77 -14.18
CA LYS A 41 12.98 6.05 -13.05
C LYS A 41 11.88 6.83 -12.36
N ILE A 42 10.90 6.10 -11.83
CA ILE A 42 9.85 6.66 -10.97
C ILE A 42 9.48 5.69 -9.86
N ALA A 43 9.52 6.18 -8.63
CA ALA A 43 8.96 5.50 -7.46
C ALA A 43 7.57 6.07 -7.18
N PHE A 44 6.66 5.24 -6.69
CA PHE A 44 5.29 5.65 -6.37
C PHE A 44 4.77 4.96 -5.10
N SER A 45 3.80 5.62 -4.45
CA SER A 45 3.12 5.08 -3.28
C SER A 45 2.06 4.06 -3.68
N VAL A 46 1.93 2.99 -2.90
CA VAL A 46 0.82 2.02 -2.99
C VAL A 46 -0.01 1.95 -1.70
N GLY A 47 0.32 2.81 -0.73
CA GLY A 47 -0.27 2.85 0.60
C GLY A 47 0.63 3.55 1.61
N GLU A 48 0.10 3.77 2.80
CA GLU A 48 0.82 4.27 3.96
C GLU A 48 1.47 3.13 4.74
N TYR A 49 2.27 3.49 5.75
CA TYR A 49 3.01 2.58 6.60
C TYR A 49 2.66 2.82 8.05
N ILE A 50 2.74 1.75 8.84
CA ILE A 50 2.57 1.82 10.29
C ILE A 50 3.90 1.66 10.99
N GLY A 51 4.21 2.61 11.87
CA GLY A 51 5.36 2.56 12.75
C GLY A 51 5.10 1.66 13.95
N LYS A 52 6.17 1.10 14.50
CA LYS A 52 6.10 0.44 15.80
C LYS A 52 6.00 1.50 16.88
N GLU A 53 4.97 1.39 17.73
CA GLU A 53 4.69 2.40 18.77
C GLU A 53 4.54 3.81 18.16
N LEU A 54 5.23 4.81 18.69
CA LEU A 54 5.17 6.20 18.21
C LEU A 54 6.31 6.55 17.23
N GLY A 55 7.14 5.56 16.85
CA GLY A 55 8.29 5.74 15.97
C GLY A 55 7.96 5.61 14.49
N GLU A 56 8.89 5.97 13.62
CA GLU A 56 8.76 5.80 12.18
C GLU A 56 8.85 4.32 11.74
N PRO A 57 8.34 3.95 10.55
CA PRO A 57 8.51 2.63 9.99
C PRO A 57 9.97 2.40 9.59
N ILE A 58 10.53 1.26 9.95
CA ILE A 58 11.95 0.93 9.69
C ILE A 58 12.17 0.12 8.40
N ASP A 59 11.10 -0.48 7.86
CA ASP A 59 11.15 -1.47 6.78
C ASP A 59 10.12 -1.23 5.68
N GLY A 60 9.66 0.01 5.51
CA GLY A 60 8.79 0.37 4.41
C GLY A 60 9.50 0.30 3.06
N ILE A 61 8.85 -0.33 2.09
CA ILE A 61 9.37 -0.54 0.73
C ILE A 61 8.40 0.07 -0.29
N ALA A 62 8.94 0.83 -1.24
CA ALA A 62 8.24 1.40 -2.38
C ALA A 62 8.49 0.58 -3.66
N VAL A 63 7.59 0.76 -4.64
CA VAL A 63 7.72 0.18 -5.98
C VAL A 63 8.35 1.21 -6.91
N GLU A 64 9.40 0.82 -7.62
CA GLU A 64 10.13 1.63 -8.62
C GLU A 64 9.98 1.04 -10.03
N LEU A 65 9.54 1.85 -10.98
CA LEU A 65 9.65 1.59 -12.41
C LEU A 65 10.95 2.19 -12.92
N THR A 66 11.65 1.45 -13.77
CA THR A 66 12.84 1.89 -14.49
C THR A 66 12.63 1.62 -15.96
N ASP A 67 12.88 2.61 -16.79
CA ASP A 67 13.08 2.46 -18.23
C ASP A 67 14.53 2.03 -18.46
N ASP A 68 14.72 0.75 -18.76
CA ASP A 68 16.02 0.13 -19.01
C ASP A 68 16.49 0.31 -20.46
N THR A 69 15.67 0.92 -21.33
CA THR A 69 16.03 1.23 -22.73
C THR A 69 16.90 2.48 -22.84
N VAL A 70 16.96 3.30 -21.78
CA VAL A 70 17.77 4.51 -21.71
C VAL A 70 18.65 4.52 -20.46
N SER A 71 19.82 5.14 -20.58
CA SER A 71 20.71 5.37 -19.42
C SER A 71 20.08 6.33 -18.41
N SER A 72 20.48 6.22 -17.15
CA SER A 72 20.06 7.09 -16.04
C SER A 72 20.37 8.57 -16.25
N LEU A 73 21.22 8.89 -17.22
CA LEU A 73 21.54 10.25 -17.64
C LEU A 73 20.50 10.88 -18.59
N PHE A 74 19.56 10.10 -19.13
CA PHE A 74 18.58 10.56 -20.12
C PHE A 74 17.15 10.42 -19.62
N LYS A 75 16.29 11.37 -20.04
CA LYS A 75 14.88 11.38 -19.70
C LYS A 75 14.17 10.29 -20.51
N SER A 76 13.51 9.37 -19.81
CA SER A 76 12.63 8.37 -20.38
C SER A 76 11.50 9.04 -21.16
N GLN A 77 11.24 8.50 -22.34
CA GLN A 77 10.09 8.89 -23.17
C GLN A 77 8.89 7.98 -22.93
N ILE A 78 9.06 6.88 -22.19
CA ILE A 78 7.98 5.92 -21.90
C ILE A 78 7.37 6.12 -20.52
N LEU A 79 8.12 6.59 -19.51
CA LEU A 79 7.62 6.88 -18.17
C LEU A 79 6.84 8.21 -18.12
N THR A 80 5.83 8.31 -18.97
CA THR A 80 4.88 9.43 -19.05
C THR A 80 3.66 9.15 -18.20
N ASP A 81 2.93 10.20 -17.79
CA ASP A 81 1.72 10.04 -16.97
C ASP A 81 0.67 9.15 -17.65
N GLY A 82 0.55 9.20 -18.99
CA GLY A 82 -0.35 8.33 -19.74
C GLY A 82 0.01 6.83 -19.60
N VAL A 83 1.29 6.49 -19.73
CA VAL A 83 1.76 5.11 -19.55
C VAL A 83 1.64 4.67 -18.09
N LEU A 84 1.96 5.54 -17.14
CA LEU A 84 1.81 5.25 -15.72
C LEU A 84 0.35 5.02 -15.35
N ASN A 85 -0.57 5.84 -15.86
CA ASN A 85 -2.00 5.67 -15.62
C ASN A 85 -2.57 4.42 -16.30
N TRP A 86 -1.95 3.94 -17.37
CA TRP A 86 -2.33 2.67 -17.97
C TRP A 86 -1.77 1.47 -17.20
N LEU A 87 -0.52 1.53 -16.74
CA LEU A 87 0.19 0.42 -16.10
C LEU A 87 -0.08 0.30 -14.59
N VAL A 88 -0.11 1.42 -13.90
CA VAL A 88 -0.29 1.56 -12.44
C VAL A 88 -1.24 2.73 -12.16
N PRO A 89 -2.52 2.58 -12.53
CA PRO A 89 -3.51 3.65 -12.45
C PRO A 89 -3.70 4.17 -11.03
N HIS A 90 -4.16 5.40 -10.93
CA HIS A 90 -4.75 5.91 -9.70
C HIS A 90 -6.08 5.19 -9.40
N PRO A 91 -6.45 5.07 -8.12
CA PRO A 91 -7.80 4.66 -7.74
C PRO A 91 -8.85 5.58 -8.35
N VAL A 92 -10.06 5.05 -8.56
CA VAL A 92 -11.22 5.85 -9.03
C VAL A 92 -12.01 6.43 -7.87
N ASN A 93 -11.84 5.86 -6.67
CA ASN A 93 -12.52 6.28 -5.46
C ASN A 93 -11.85 5.64 -4.23
N PHE A 94 -12.28 6.02 -3.03
CA PHE A 94 -11.93 5.36 -1.78
C PHE A 94 -13.19 4.96 -1.00
N LYS A 95 -13.10 3.83 -0.30
CA LYS A 95 -14.11 3.38 0.67
C LYS A 95 -13.57 3.58 2.08
N LEU A 96 -14.33 4.28 2.93
CA LEU A 96 -14.03 4.37 4.36
C LEU A 96 -14.14 2.98 4.99
N VAL A 97 -13.08 2.54 5.67
CA VAL A 97 -13.00 1.25 6.36
C VAL A 97 -13.24 1.42 7.85
N TRP A 98 -12.57 2.40 8.46
CA TRP A 98 -12.66 2.65 9.89
C TRP A 98 -12.37 4.12 10.17
N SER A 99 -12.90 4.65 11.26
CA SER A 99 -12.60 6.01 11.70
C SER A 99 -12.74 6.17 13.20
N GLN A 100 -11.94 7.07 13.74
CA GLN A 100 -12.08 7.67 15.05
C GLN A 100 -12.15 9.18 14.88
N THR A 101 -13.21 9.79 15.40
CA THR A 101 -13.41 11.24 15.34
C THR A 101 -12.48 11.94 16.31
N GLU A 102 -12.19 13.21 16.05
CA GLU A 102 -11.44 14.05 16.98
C GLU A 102 -12.12 14.11 18.35
N ASP A 103 -11.30 14.17 19.39
CA ASP A 103 -11.76 14.53 20.73
C ASP A 103 -11.75 16.05 20.84
N ASP A 104 -12.93 16.64 21.04
CA ASP A 104 -13.12 18.11 21.21
C ASP A 104 -12.27 18.69 22.36
N LYS A 105 -11.77 17.83 23.27
CA LYS A 105 -10.92 18.21 24.40
C LYS A 105 -9.44 17.96 24.17
N ALA A 106 -9.04 17.53 22.98
CA ALA A 106 -7.64 17.31 22.64
C ALA A 106 -6.86 18.63 22.66
N ASP A 107 -5.59 18.56 23.10
CA ASP A 107 -4.67 19.69 23.04
C ASP A 107 -4.48 20.12 21.57
N PRO A 108 -4.85 21.36 21.19
CA PRO A 108 -4.75 21.85 19.81
C PRO A 108 -3.29 21.98 19.32
N SER A 109 -2.30 21.89 20.21
CA SER A 109 -0.87 21.83 19.85
C SER A 109 -0.35 20.40 19.63
N ALA A 110 -1.16 19.38 19.90
CA ALA A 110 -0.83 17.98 19.67
C ALA A 110 -1.11 17.53 18.21
N SER A 111 -0.68 16.31 17.87
CA SER A 111 -1.04 15.72 16.57
C SER A 111 -2.56 15.51 16.49
N PRO A 112 -3.18 15.62 15.30
CA PRO A 112 -4.61 15.41 15.14
C PRO A 112 -5.05 14.09 15.76
N THR A 113 -6.15 14.13 16.51
CA THR A 113 -6.68 12.93 17.18
C THR A 113 -7.61 12.14 16.28
N GLY A 114 -8.21 12.82 15.29
CA GLY A 114 -9.05 12.25 14.26
C GLY A 114 -8.23 11.40 13.30
N LEU A 115 -8.83 10.29 12.89
CA LEU A 115 -8.23 9.38 11.93
C LEU A 115 -9.32 8.67 11.14
N TYR A 116 -9.22 8.73 9.83
CA TYR A 116 -10.13 8.10 8.88
C TYR A 116 -9.30 7.23 7.94
N CYS A 117 -9.63 5.96 7.87
CA CYS A 117 -8.85 4.95 7.17
C CYS A 117 -9.59 4.49 5.91
N TRP A 118 -8.92 4.57 4.77
CA TRP A 118 -9.54 4.46 3.46
C TRP A 118 -8.89 3.34 2.65
N ARG A 119 -9.73 2.52 2.03
CA ARG A 119 -9.32 1.51 1.05
C ARG A 119 -9.58 2.03 -0.34
N ALA A 120 -8.54 2.06 -1.17
CA ALA A 120 -8.68 2.42 -2.59
C ALA A 120 -9.60 1.46 -3.34
N ILE A 121 -10.38 2.02 -4.25
CA ILE A 121 -11.19 1.30 -5.23
C ILE A 121 -10.44 1.36 -6.57
N PRO A 122 -9.88 0.24 -7.06
CA PRO A 122 -9.19 0.20 -8.35
C PRO A 122 -10.14 0.52 -9.52
N PRO A 123 -9.64 1.05 -10.64
CA PRO A 123 -10.47 1.39 -11.80
C PRO A 123 -11.15 0.18 -12.45
N THR A 124 -10.48 -0.98 -12.45
CA THR A 124 -10.99 -2.21 -13.04
C THR A 124 -10.54 -3.43 -12.23
N PRO A 125 -11.19 -4.61 -12.40
CA PRO A 125 -10.78 -5.85 -11.73
C PRO A 125 -9.37 -6.37 -12.08
N HIS A 126 -8.73 -5.80 -13.11
CA HIS A 126 -7.35 -6.13 -13.48
C HIS A 126 -6.30 -5.46 -12.58
N PHE A 127 -6.73 -4.52 -11.72
CA PHE A 127 -5.87 -3.81 -10.78
C PHE A 127 -6.31 -4.10 -9.34
N ILE A 128 -5.36 -3.95 -8.42
CA ILE A 128 -5.60 -4.10 -6.99
C ILE A 128 -4.94 -2.96 -6.21
N ALA A 129 -5.49 -2.66 -5.04
CA ALA A 129 -4.85 -1.84 -4.02
C ALA A 129 -4.18 -2.75 -3.00
N VAL A 130 -2.90 -2.54 -2.71
CA VAL A 130 -2.11 -3.40 -1.80
C VAL A 130 -1.88 -2.79 -0.41
N GLY A 131 -2.14 -1.49 -0.25
CA GLY A 131 -2.14 -0.79 1.03
C GLY A 131 -3.33 0.14 1.17
N MET A 132 -3.46 0.73 2.36
CA MET A 132 -4.49 1.72 2.69
C MET A 132 -3.87 3.09 2.94
N VAL A 133 -4.71 4.12 2.95
CA VAL A 133 -4.32 5.51 3.24
C VAL A 133 -5.18 6.06 4.36
N THR A 134 -4.70 7.09 5.02
CA THR A 134 -5.42 7.73 6.12
C THR A 134 -5.47 9.24 5.96
N THR A 135 -6.53 9.83 6.51
CA THR A 135 -6.71 11.28 6.63
C THR A 135 -7.00 11.60 8.09
N THR A 136 -6.65 12.81 8.52
CA THR A 136 -6.96 13.30 9.88
C THR A 136 -8.33 13.97 9.94
N GLU A 137 -8.88 14.34 8.79
CA GLU A 137 -10.21 14.90 8.63
C GLU A 137 -11.13 13.90 7.92
N ALA A 138 -12.44 14.09 8.06
CA ALA A 138 -13.48 13.26 7.41
C ALA A 138 -13.56 13.43 5.89
N ASN A 139 -12.56 14.07 5.28
CA ASN A 139 -12.43 14.27 3.85
C ASN A 139 -11.78 13.05 3.21
N MET A 140 -12.30 12.63 2.06
CA MET A 140 -11.68 11.59 1.25
C MET A 140 -10.29 12.05 0.78
N PRO A 141 -9.28 11.16 0.77
CA PRO A 141 -7.95 11.48 0.24
C PRO A 141 -8.00 11.76 -1.27
N GLU A 142 -7.00 12.49 -1.76
CA GLU A 142 -6.84 12.76 -3.19
C GLU A 142 -6.57 11.47 -3.97
N LEU A 143 -7.09 11.38 -5.20
CA LEU A 143 -6.96 10.15 -6.01
C LEU A 143 -5.52 9.86 -6.43
N ASP A 144 -4.66 10.87 -6.48
CA ASP A 144 -3.27 10.74 -6.88
C ASP A 144 -2.30 10.37 -5.75
N CYS A 145 -2.77 10.30 -4.50
CA CYS A 145 -1.92 10.01 -3.33
C CYS A 145 -1.29 8.60 -3.34
N ILE A 146 -1.91 7.65 -4.05
CA ILE A 146 -1.40 6.29 -4.28
C ILE A 146 -1.73 5.81 -5.70
N ARG A 147 -1.09 4.71 -6.10
CA ARG A 147 -1.41 3.97 -7.32
C ARG A 147 -1.81 2.54 -7.00
N CYS A 148 -2.76 2.02 -7.77
CA CYS A 148 -3.06 0.60 -7.85
C CYS A 148 -2.00 -0.11 -8.70
N ILE A 149 -1.84 -1.41 -8.50
CA ILE A 149 -0.93 -2.25 -9.28
C ILE A 149 -1.71 -3.29 -10.09
N PRO A 150 -1.16 -3.78 -11.22
CA PRO A 150 -1.72 -4.93 -11.93
C PRO A 150 -1.90 -6.13 -11.00
N LYS A 151 -3.06 -6.77 -11.06
CA LYS A 151 -3.33 -8.00 -10.29
C LYS A 151 -2.34 -9.11 -10.60
N ALA A 152 -1.83 -9.15 -11.83
CA ALA A 152 -0.84 -10.12 -12.27
C ALA A 152 0.57 -9.88 -11.70
N TRP A 153 0.82 -8.73 -11.05
CA TRP A 153 2.05 -8.49 -10.27
C TRP A 153 1.95 -9.02 -8.85
N ALA A 154 0.79 -9.55 -8.49
CA ALA A 154 0.47 -9.89 -7.12
C ALA A 154 0.00 -11.32 -6.97
N MET A 155 0.18 -11.82 -5.76
CA MET A 155 -0.27 -13.12 -5.31
C MET A 155 -0.93 -12.97 -3.94
N PRO A 156 -1.84 -13.89 -3.55
CA PRO A 156 -2.38 -13.91 -2.20
C PRO A 156 -1.25 -13.92 -1.17
N LEU A 157 -1.41 -13.14 -0.09
CA LEU A 157 -0.44 -13.08 1.01
C LEU A 157 -0.23 -14.49 1.60
N ARG A 158 1.02 -14.97 1.63
CA ARG A 158 1.38 -16.30 2.17
C ARG A 158 1.70 -16.29 3.68
N GLY A 159 1.98 -15.12 4.26
CA GLY A 159 2.31 -14.96 5.67
C GLY A 159 1.17 -14.31 6.45
N SER A 160 1.29 -14.31 7.78
CA SER A 160 0.30 -13.66 8.65
C SER A 160 0.56 -12.16 8.75
N PRO A 161 -0.49 -11.31 8.64
CA PRO A 161 -0.42 -9.92 9.04
C PRO A 161 0.14 -9.74 10.45
N VAL A 162 0.90 -8.68 10.68
CA VAL A 162 1.47 -8.35 12.00
C VAL A 162 0.63 -7.23 12.64
N LEU A 163 -0.04 -7.54 13.75
CA LEU A 163 -0.77 -6.54 14.53
C LEU A 163 0.20 -5.57 15.19
N LEU A 164 0.10 -4.28 14.88
CA LEU A 164 0.95 -3.25 15.47
C LEU A 164 0.17 -2.32 16.40
N TRP A 165 -1.10 -2.07 16.11
CA TRP A 165 -1.96 -1.23 16.95
C TRP A 165 -3.41 -1.69 16.90
N ASP A 166 -4.12 -1.49 17.99
CA ASP A 166 -5.57 -1.63 18.07
C ASP A 166 -6.13 -0.58 19.03
N ASP A 167 -7.42 -0.28 18.89
CA ASP A 167 -8.09 0.72 19.71
C ASP A 167 -8.46 0.23 21.13
N SER A 168 -7.94 -0.92 21.59
CA SER A 168 -8.26 -1.42 22.93
C SER A 168 -7.90 -0.38 24.00
N GLY A 169 -8.86 -0.08 24.88
CA GLY A 169 -8.72 0.94 25.93
C GLY A 169 -9.36 2.28 25.58
N THR A 170 -9.77 2.49 24.33
CA THR A 170 -10.65 3.59 23.94
C THR A 170 -12.11 3.13 23.93
N GLY A 171 -13.04 4.09 23.87
CA GLY A 171 -14.43 3.82 23.52
C GLY A 171 -14.65 4.05 22.02
N GLY A 172 -15.63 3.37 21.43
CA GLY A 172 -16.01 3.58 20.02
C GLY A 172 -16.05 2.29 19.19
N LYS A 173 -15.99 2.46 17.87
CA LYS A 173 -15.94 1.35 16.92
C LYS A 173 -14.57 0.70 16.98
N ARG A 174 -14.55 -0.62 17.20
CA ARG A 174 -13.32 -1.41 17.27
C ARG A 174 -12.55 -1.35 15.96
N GLY A 175 -11.24 -1.17 16.04
CA GLY A 175 -10.34 -1.12 14.88
C GLY A 175 -8.95 -1.60 15.21
N SER A 176 -8.26 -2.13 14.19
CA SER A 176 -6.89 -2.63 14.34
C SER A 176 -6.07 -2.40 13.08
N PHE A 177 -4.79 -2.06 13.29
CA PHE A 177 -3.85 -1.69 12.26
C PHE A 177 -2.75 -2.75 12.17
N TRP A 178 -2.54 -3.20 10.95
CA TRP A 178 -1.70 -4.33 10.63
C TRP A 178 -0.64 -3.89 9.64
N ARG A 179 0.57 -4.41 9.82
CA ARG A 179 1.56 -4.43 8.75
C ARG A 179 1.34 -5.68 7.93
N VAL A 180 1.20 -5.51 6.63
CA VAL A 180 0.97 -6.60 5.68
C VAL A 180 2.02 -6.58 4.57
N ASN A 181 2.13 -7.71 3.86
CA ASN A 181 2.98 -7.94 2.69
C ASN A 181 4.47 -7.57 2.87
N ARG A 182 5.29 -7.83 1.85
CA ARG A 182 6.71 -7.48 1.91
C ARG A 182 6.97 -6.00 1.73
N LEU A 183 5.97 -5.24 1.29
CA LEU A 183 6.07 -3.81 1.18
C LEU A 183 6.02 -3.15 2.56
N GLY A 184 5.43 -3.82 3.55
CA GLY A 184 5.27 -3.29 4.90
C GLY A 184 4.13 -2.26 5.00
N THR A 185 3.18 -2.29 4.04
CA THR A 185 2.07 -1.33 4.00
C THR A 185 1.09 -1.53 5.16
N LEU A 186 0.44 -0.43 5.55
CA LEU A 186 -0.67 -0.41 6.48
C LEU A 186 -1.90 -1.09 5.87
N PHE A 187 -2.53 -1.94 6.67
CA PHE A 187 -3.86 -2.47 6.44
C PHE A 187 -4.71 -2.27 7.70
N VAL A 188 -5.91 -1.71 7.52
CA VAL A 188 -6.84 -1.44 8.63
C VAL A 188 -8.00 -2.41 8.55
N ALA A 189 -8.35 -3.00 9.69
CA ALA A 189 -9.49 -3.90 9.83
C ALA A 189 -10.49 -3.33 10.85
N GLU A 190 -11.78 -3.55 10.58
CA GLU A 190 -12.82 -3.38 11.59
C GLU A 190 -12.72 -4.52 12.60
N GLY A 191 -12.79 -4.20 13.89
CA GLY A 191 -12.52 -5.15 14.96
C GLY A 191 -11.02 -5.34 15.24
N HIS A 192 -10.71 -6.37 16.04
CA HIS A 192 -9.34 -6.71 16.47
C HIS A 192 -8.81 -8.01 15.84
N GLY A 193 -9.61 -8.64 14.97
CA GLY A 193 -9.19 -9.82 14.21
C GLY A 193 -8.29 -9.45 13.05
N ALA A 194 -7.46 -10.40 12.62
CA ALA A 194 -6.65 -10.21 11.42
C ALA A 194 -7.54 -10.02 10.19
N PRO A 195 -7.16 -9.15 9.24
CA PRO A 195 -7.88 -9.02 7.99
C PRO A 195 -7.86 -10.35 7.21
N GLU A 196 -9.01 -10.78 6.69
CA GLU A 196 -9.16 -12.06 5.99
C GLU A 196 -9.09 -11.91 4.46
N GLU A 197 -9.48 -10.75 3.94
CA GLU A 197 -9.61 -10.50 2.50
C GLU A 197 -8.77 -9.31 2.03
N GLY A 198 -8.47 -9.29 0.73
CA GLY A 198 -7.77 -8.17 0.08
C GLY A 198 -6.28 -8.09 0.42
N LEU A 199 -5.70 -9.16 0.97
CA LEU A 199 -4.29 -9.24 1.31
C LEU A 199 -3.48 -9.84 0.16
N TYR A 200 -2.64 -9.00 -0.43
CA TYR A 200 -1.80 -9.37 -1.55
C TYR A 200 -0.34 -9.01 -1.27
N ASP A 201 0.55 -9.86 -1.76
CA ASP A 201 1.99 -9.62 -1.83
C ASP A 201 2.42 -9.54 -3.30
N LEU A 202 3.57 -8.93 -3.57
CA LEU A 202 4.15 -8.94 -4.91
C LEU A 202 4.72 -10.32 -5.25
N ILE A 203 4.63 -10.70 -6.53
CA ILE A 203 5.12 -11.99 -7.02
C ILE A 203 6.63 -12.15 -6.86
N ASP A 204 7.38 -11.04 -6.97
CA ASP A 204 8.84 -11.01 -6.93
C ASP A 204 9.34 -9.63 -6.49
N GLU A 205 10.61 -9.54 -6.09
CA GLU A 205 11.29 -8.28 -5.75
C GLU A 205 11.75 -7.50 -6.99
N THR A 206 11.94 -8.18 -8.13
CA THR A 206 12.27 -7.57 -9.41
C THR A 206 11.65 -8.35 -10.56
N PHE A 207 10.92 -7.67 -11.43
CA PHE A 207 10.28 -8.29 -12.60
C PHE A 207 10.02 -7.27 -13.70
N GLN A 208 9.80 -7.74 -14.93
CA GLN A 208 9.51 -6.86 -16.08
C GLN A 208 8.05 -6.41 -16.09
N ALA A 209 7.83 -5.13 -16.38
CA ALA A 209 6.50 -4.57 -16.56
C ALA A 209 6.06 -4.72 -18.03
N ASP A 210 6.00 -5.95 -18.52
CA ASP A 210 5.52 -6.18 -19.89
C ASP A 210 3.98 -6.19 -19.95
N SER A 211 3.46 -5.87 -21.14
CA SER A 211 2.03 -5.88 -21.44
C SER A 211 1.43 -7.29 -21.49
N GLY A 212 2.26 -8.33 -21.59
CA GLY A 212 1.84 -9.73 -21.59
C GLY A 212 1.32 -10.19 -20.22
N ILE A 213 1.78 -9.55 -19.14
CA ILE A 213 1.31 -9.78 -17.78
C ILE A 213 -0.10 -9.19 -17.53
N LEU A 214 -0.46 -8.09 -18.20
CA LEU A 214 -1.83 -7.53 -18.16
C LEU A 214 -2.81 -8.31 -19.06
N MET A 215 -2.33 -8.84 -20.19
CA MET A 215 -3.06 -9.69 -21.14
C MET A 215 -2.94 -11.18 -20.76
N GLY A 216 -3.06 -11.49 -19.47
CA GLY A 216 -2.68 -12.76 -18.88
C GLY A 216 -2.82 -13.97 -19.80
N ASN A 217 -1.71 -14.71 -19.93
CA ASN A 217 -1.68 -16.15 -20.19
C ASN A 217 -3.01 -16.77 -20.65
N LEU A 218 -3.29 -16.72 -21.96
CA LEU A 218 -4.15 -17.73 -22.59
C LEU A 218 -3.51 -19.13 -22.55
N ASN A 219 -2.23 -19.22 -22.17
CA ASN A 219 -1.52 -20.47 -21.92
C ASN A 219 -0.83 -20.39 -20.56
N ALA A 220 -1.60 -20.53 -19.47
CA ALA A 220 -1.02 -20.82 -18.18
C ALA A 220 -0.15 -22.08 -18.31
N ARG A 221 1.14 -21.95 -18.02
CA ARG A 221 1.98 -23.09 -17.65
C ARG A 221 1.34 -23.75 -16.45
N LEU A 222 0.54 -24.79 -16.69
CA LEU A 222 0.20 -25.75 -15.66
C LEU A 222 1.52 -26.37 -15.17
N PRO A 223 1.77 -26.46 -13.84
CA PRO A 223 2.78 -27.38 -13.36
C PRO A 223 2.40 -28.78 -13.85
N ASN A 224 3.33 -29.45 -14.53
CA ASN A 224 3.17 -30.79 -15.06
C ASN A 224 2.43 -31.68 -14.04
N THR A 225 1.19 -32.04 -14.37
CA THR A 225 0.48 -33.09 -13.66
C THR A 225 1.22 -34.40 -13.92
N PRO A 226 1.61 -35.18 -12.90
CA PRO A 226 2.18 -36.50 -13.14
C PRO A 226 1.14 -37.35 -13.88
N ALA A 227 1.58 -38.04 -14.93
CA ALA A 227 0.73 -38.95 -15.68
C ALA A 227 0.06 -39.97 -14.74
N GLN A 228 -1.27 -40.10 -14.83
CA GLN A 228 -1.98 -41.22 -14.21
C GLN A 228 -1.54 -42.53 -14.87
N PRO A 229 -1.33 -43.61 -14.10
CA PRO A 229 -1.03 -44.91 -14.69
C PRO A 229 -2.28 -45.44 -15.41
N THR A 230 -2.10 -45.84 -16.66
CA THR A 230 -3.06 -46.65 -17.41
C THR A 230 -3.17 -48.02 -16.75
N ASN A 231 -4.37 -48.34 -16.26
CA ASN A 231 -4.72 -49.71 -15.90
C ASN A 231 -4.99 -50.49 -17.20
N GLU A 232 -4.17 -51.51 -17.46
CA GLU A 232 -4.56 -52.72 -18.20
C GLU A 232 -4.86 -53.84 -17.19
#